data_AF-A0A0G1YVU3-F1
#
_entry.id   AF-A0A0G1YVU3-F1
#
_cell.length_a   1.000
_cell.length_b   1.000
_cell.length_c   1.000
_cell.angle_alpha   90.00
_cell.angle_beta   90.00
_cell.angle_gamma   90.00
#
_symmetry.space_group_name_H-M   'P 1'
#
loop_
_entity.id
_entity.type
_entity.pdbx_description
1 polymer ?
#
loop_
_entity_poly.entity_id
_entity_poly.type
_entity_poly.pdbx_seq_one_letter_code
_entity_poly.pdbx_strand_id
1 'polypeptide(L)'
;MVVSVIHDMLRRNISGGKLAQAEEATGRLCLEGQRAVAVLLVSAEQAGKFAEAVRMLNEYWERRWQRQHPVHCGDPDFADNAVCYGMIYERLRLPLPGF
;
A
#
# COMPACT_ATOMS: atom_id res chain seq x y z
N MET A 1 -7.15 11.06 -14.48
CA MET A 1 -7.37 9.73 -15.11
C MET A 1 -6.50 8.60 -14.51
N VAL A 2 -5.59 8.87 -13.53
CA VAL A 2 -4.73 7.83 -12.93
C VAL A 2 -5.34 7.19 -11.66
N VAL A 3 -6.05 7.98 -10.85
CA VAL A 3 -6.82 7.46 -9.69
C VAL A 3 -7.80 6.36 -10.11
N SER A 4 -8.34 6.43 -11.34
CA SER A 4 -9.21 5.41 -11.92
C SER A 4 -8.53 4.04 -12.05
N VAL A 5 -7.25 4.01 -12.42
CA VAL A 5 -6.53 2.74 -12.67
C VAL A 5 -6.24 2.00 -11.37
N ILE A 6 -5.85 2.73 -10.33
CA ILE A 6 -5.59 2.16 -9.01
C ILE A 6 -6.89 1.63 -8.41
N HIS A 7 -7.98 2.39 -8.54
CA HIS A 7 -9.31 1.99 -8.07
C HIS A 7 -9.80 0.72 -8.77
N ASP A 8 -9.65 0.66 -10.10
CA ASP A 8 -10.02 -0.52 -10.88
C ASP A 8 -9.15 -1.74 -10.53
N MET A 9 -7.85 -1.54 -10.27
CA MET A 9 -6.95 -2.61 -9.82
C MET A 9 -7.40 -3.19 -8.48
N LEU A 10 -7.73 -2.34 -7.50
CA LEU A 10 -8.23 -2.79 -6.20
C LEU A 10 -9.55 -3.54 -6.36
N ARG A 11 -10.51 -2.99 -7.10
CA ARG A 11 -11.82 -3.62 -7.33
C ARG A 11 -11.74 -5.02 -7.93
N ARG A 12 -10.79 -5.25 -8.84
CA ARG A 12 -10.62 -6.54 -9.51
C ARG A 12 -9.94 -7.61 -8.65
N ASN A 13 -9.12 -7.19 -7.70
CA ASN A 13 -8.20 -8.09 -6.99
C ASN A 13 -8.46 -8.20 -5.49
N ILE A 14 -9.23 -7.28 -4.91
CA ILE A 14 -9.57 -7.27 -3.48
C ILE A 14 -11.00 -7.74 -3.29
N SER A 15 -11.23 -8.65 -2.34
CA SER A 15 -12.57 -9.09 -1.96
C SER A 15 -13.47 -7.90 -1.59
N GLY A 16 -14.74 -7.92 -2.03
CA GLY A 16 -15.65 -6.78 -1.86
C GLY A 16 -15.78 -6.25 -0.42
N GLY A 17 -15.75 -7.13 0.59
CA GLY A 17 -15.79 -6.75 2.01
C GLY A 17 -14.54 -6.01 2.53
N LYS A 18 -13.44 -6.00 1.77
CA LYS A 18 -12.15 -5.37 2.12
C LYS A 18 -11.82 -4.17 1.23
N LEU A 19 -12.59 -3.95 0.16
CA LEU A 19 -12.31 -2.93 -0.85
C LEU A 19 -12.28 -1.52 -0.25
N ALA A 20 -13.27 -1.15 0.57
CA ALA A 20 -13.30 0.16 1.22
C ALA A 20 -12.05 0.44 2.06
N GLN A 21 -11.54 -0.59 2.75
CA GLN A 21 -10.32 -0.49 3.56
C GLN A 21 -9.07 -0.31 2.68
N ALA A 22 -9.01 -0.98 1.52
CA ALA A 22 -7.92 -0.80 0.58
C ALA A 22 -7.93 0.59 -0.09
N GLU A 23 -9.12 1.11 -0.39
CA GLU A 23 -9.30 2.46 -0.93
C GLU A 23 -8.91 3.54 0.08
N GLU A 24 -9.28 3.37 1.35
CA GLU A 24 -8.84 4.28 2.42
C GLU A 24 -7.32 4.25 2.58
N ALA A 25 -6.70 3.06 2.56
CA ALA A 25 -5.27 2.90 2.70
C ALA A 25 -4.46 3.47 1.51
N THR A 26 -5.08 3.69 0.36
CA THR A 26 -4.40 4.27 -0.81
C THR A 26 -4.70 5.76 -0.95
N GLY A 27 -5.96 6.19 -0.75
CA GLY A 27 -6.47 7.50 -1.14
C GLY A 27 -5.84 8.74 -0.50
N ARG A 28 -4.90 8.58 0.43
CA ARG A 28 -4.22 9.67 1.15
C ARG A 28 -2.72 9.79 0.82
N LEU A 29 -2.22 8.98 -0.11
CA LEU A 29 -0.81 8.95 -0.53
C LEU A 29 -0.58 9.74 -1.83
N CYS A 30 0.68 10.06 -2.15
CA CYS A 30 1.04 10.54 -3.48
C CYS A 30 0.81 9.44 -4.52
N LEU A 31 0.87 9.76 -5.81
CA LEU A 31 0.54 8.81 -6.87
C LEU A 31 1.40 7.53 -6.81
N GLU A 32 2.71 7.66 -6.62
CA GLU A 32 3.60 6.50 -6.52
C GLU A 32 3.35 5.69 -5.23
N GLY A 33 3.03 6.37 -4.12
CA GLY A 33 2.63 5.70 -2.89
C GLY A 33 1.30 4.95 -3.02
N GLN A 34 0.30 5.54 -3.70
CA GLN A 34 -0.96 4.86 -4.02
C GLN A 34 -0.69 3.58 -4.80
N ARG A 35 0.18 3.64 -5.81
CA ARG A 35 0.54 2.48 -6.63
C ARG A 35 1.25 1.41 -5.80
N ALA A 36 2.25 1.79 -5.01
CA ALA A 36 3.02 0.86 -4.18
C ALA A 36 2.14 0.15 -3.14
N VAL A 37 1.29 0.89 -2.41
CA VAL A 37 0.37 0.31 -1.42
C VAL A 37 -0.67 -0.57 -2.10
N ALA A 38 -1.21 -0.17 -3.26
CA ALA A 38 -2.19 -0.99 -3.94
C ALA A 38 -1.60 -2.33 -4.41
N VAL A 39 -0.37 -2.34 -4.96
CA VAL A 39 0.33 -3.59 -5.33
C VAL A 39 0.59 -4.48 -4.11
N LEU A 40 1.00 -3.88 -2.99
CA LEU A 40 1.22 -4.59 -1.73
C LEU A 40 -0.08 -5.24 -1.22
N LEU A 41 -1.18 -4.50 -1.20
CA LEU A 41 -2.47 -4.99 -0.73
C LEU A 41 -3.03 -6.11 -1.62
N VAL A 42 -2.85 -6.01 -2.94
CA VAL A 42 -3.22 -7.08 -3.88
C VAL A 42 -2.39 -8.34 -3.63
N SER A 43 -1.07 -8.19 -3.49
CA SER A 43 -0.17 -9.31 -3.19
C SER A 43 -0.53 -9.96 -1.84
N ALA A 44 -0.85 -9.15 -0.84
CA ALA A 44 -1.29 -9.62 0.47
C ALA A 44 -2.64 -10.33 0.41
N GLU A 45 -3.60 -9.85 -0.38
CA GLU A 45 -4.90 -10.52 -0.56
C GLU A 45 -4.72 -11.90 -1.19
N GLN A 46 -3.93 -12.01 -2.26
CA GLN A 46 -3.61 -13.28 -2.91
C GLN A 46 -2.91 -14.27 -1.98
N ALA A 47 -2.09 -13.77 -1.05
CA ALA A 47 -1.41 -14.56 -0.03
C ALA A 47 -2.25 -14.82 1.24
N GLY A 48 -3.50 -14.33 1.32
CA GLY A 48 -4.34 -14.45 2.51
C GLY A 48 -3.91 -13.60 3.72
N LYS A 49 -3.08 -12.58 3.51
CA LYS A 49 -2.44 -11.74 4.55
C LYS A 49 -2.91 -10.28 4.54
N PHE A 50 -4.04 -9.99 3.90
CA PHE A 50 -4.55 -8.62 3.75
C PHE A 50 -4.69 -7.87 5.08
N ALA A 51 -5.31 -8.50 6.09
CA ALA A 51 -5.51 -7.87 7.40
C ALA A 51 -4.19 -7.52 8.09
N GLU A 52 -3.19 -8.39 8.00
CA GLU A 52 -1.85 -8.14 8.53
C GLU A 52 -1.15 -7.01 7.78
N ALA A 53 -1.29 -6.96 6.45
CA ALA A 53 -0.76 -5.89 5.62
C ALA A 53 -1.36 -4.53 5.98
N VAL A 54 -2.69 -4.42 6.11
CA VAL A 54 -3.33 -3.18 6.53
C VAL A 54 -2.91 -2.78 7.94
N ARG A 55 -2.84 -3.72 8.88
CA ARG A 55 -2.36 -3.43 10.24
C ARG A 55 -0.95 -2.85 10.21
N MET A 56 -0.03 -3.48 9.48
CA MET A 56 1.34 -3.00 9.37
C MET A 56 1.40 -1.64 8.69
N LEU A 57 0.68 -1.43 7.59
CA LEU A 57 0.58 -0.14 6.93
C LEU A 57 0.12 0.94 7.90
N ASN A 58 -0.92 0.70 8.70
CA ASN A 58 -1.41 1.65 9.71
C ASN A 58 -0.37 1.96 10.80
N GLU A 59 0.36 0.95 11.28
CA GLU A 59 1.46 1.13 12.24
C GLU A 59 2.57 2.03 11.70
N TYR A 60 2.88 1.92 10.39
CA TYR A 60 3.85 2.80 9.73
C TYR A 60 3.23 4.18 9.39
N TRP A 61 1.94 4.21 9.06
CA TRP A 61 1.18 5.39 8.70
C TRP A 61 1.18 6.43 9.82
N GLU A 62 0.77 6.02 11.03
CA GLU A 62 0.69 6.90 12.19
C GLU A 62 2.06 7.47 12.58
N ARG A 63 3.14 6.71 12.32
CA ARG A 63 4.47 7.07 12.78
C ARG A 63 5.21 8.00 11.82
N ARG A 64 5.04 7.82 10.50
CA ARG A 64 5.93 8.46 9.50
C ARG A 64 5.19 9.11 8.33
N TRP A 65 4.27 8.43 7.66
CA TRP A 65 3.74 8.91 6.38
C TRP A 65 2.90 10.19 6.51
N GLN A 66 2.11 10.34 7.58
CA GLN A 66 1.33 11.57 7.82
C GLN A 66 2.18 12.83 8.01
N ARG A 67 3.47 12.68 8.33
CA ARG A 67 4.37 13.80 8.57
C ARG A 67 5.19 14.17 7.32
N GLN A 68 5.07 13.39 6.25
CA GLN A 68 5.77 13.64 4.99
C GLN A 68 5.04 14.72 4.18
N HIS A 69 5.81 15.46 3.38
CA HIS A 69 5.24 16.41 2.43
C HIS A 69 4.30 15.67 1.47
N PRO A 70 3.11 16.21 1.13
CA PRO A 70 2.10 15.50 0.35
C PRO A 70 2.59 14.88 -0.96
N VAL A 71 3.55 15.52 -1.63
CA VAL A 71 4.12 15.04 -2.91
C VAL A 71 4.97 13.77 -2.77
N HIS A 72 5.46 13.45 -1.56
CA HIS A 72 6.30 12.30 -1.27
C HIS A 72 5.63 11.30 -0.31
N CYS A 73 4.39 11.57 0.11
CA CYS A 73 3.70 10.77 1.11
C CYS A 73 3.50 9.33 0.62
N GLY A 74 4.21 8.39 1.24
CA GLY A 74 4.20 6.96 0.89
C GLY A 74 4.96 6.60 -0.39
N ASP A 75 5.67 7.54 -1.01
CA ASP A 75 6.52 7.30 -2.18
C ASP A 75 7.60 6.26 -1.82
N PRO A 76 7.65 5.09 -2.50
CA PRO A 76 8.61 4.04 -2.19
C PRO A 76 10.06 4.47 -2.38
N ASP A 77 10.35 5.46 -3.23
CA ASP A 77 11.71 5.91 -3.54
C ASP A 77 12.19 7.04 -2.61
N PHE A 78 11.33 7.52 -1.71
CA PHE A 78 11.62 8.67 -0.86
C PHE A 78 11.85 8.29 0.61
N ALA A 79 12.94 8.81 1.18
CA ALA A 79 13.28 8.70 2.60
C ALA A 79 13.24 7.23 3.11
N ASP A 80 12.73 7.01 4.33
CA ASP A 80 12.65 5.70 4.97
C ASP A 80 11.53 4.80 4.40
N ASN A 81 10.79 5.23 3.38
CA ASN A 81 9.63 4.48 2.88
C ASN A 81 10.05 3.15 2.24
N ALA A 82 11.13 3.13 1.46
CA ALA A 82 11.70 1.91 0.89
C ALA A 82 11.96 0.84 1.96
N VAL A 83 12.51 1.26 3.10
CA VAL A 83 12.78 0.38 4.25
C VAL A 83 11.48 -0.15 4.84
N CYS A 84 10.48 0.71 5.05
CA CYS A 84 9.18 0.30 5.55
C CYS A 84 8.50 -0.71 4.62
N TYR A 85 8.50 -0.47 3.30
CA TYR A 85 7.96 -1.42 2.33
C TYR A 85 8.72 -2.75 2.37
N GLY A 86 10.06 -2.70 2.32
CA GLY A 86 10.90 -3.90 2.42
C GLY A 86 10.59 -4.74 3.66
N MET A 87 10.45 -4.11 4.83
CA MET A 87 10.05 -4.79 6.07
C MET A 87 8.66 -5.43 5.99
N ILE A 88 7.69 -4.77 5.33
CA ILE A 88 6.35 -5.34 5.17
C ILE A 88 6.42 -6.57 4.26
N TYR A 89 7.07 -6.46 3.10
CA TYR A 89 7.22 -7.59 2.17
C TYR A 89 7.94 -8.76 2.83
N GLU A 90 9.02 -8.50 3.57
CA GLU A 90 9.78 -9.53 4.29
C GLU A 90 8.94 -10.22 5.38
N ARG A 91 8.31 -9.45 6.26
CA ARG A 91 7.51 -10.02 7.36
C ARG A 91 6.30 -10.80 6.87
N LEU A 92 5.65 -10.31 5.82
CA LEU A 92 4.52 -10.99 5.20
C LEU A 92 4.96 -12.09 4.23
N ARG A 93 6.27 -12.30 4.02
CA ARG A 93 6.83 -13.26 3.04
C ARG A 93 6.17 -13.11 1.66
N LEU A 94 5.98 -11.87 1.23
CA LEU A 94 5.40 -11.55 -0.07
C LEU A 94 6.52 -11.47 -1.12
N PRO A 95 6.25 -11.85 -2.38
CA PRO A 95 7.21 -11.62 -3.45
C PRO A 95 7.45 -10.12 -3.58
N LEU A 96 8.72 -9.71 -3.66
CA LEU A 96 9.04 -8.33 -3.97
C LEU A 96 8.49 -8.00 -5.37
N PRO A 97 7.88 -6.83 -5.55
CA PRO A 97 7.40 -6.40 -6.85
C PRO A 97 8.62 -6.25 -7.78
N GLY A 98 8.61 -6.98 -8.89
CA GLY A 98 9.59 -6.78 -9.96
C GLY A 98 9.29 -5.46 -10.65
N PHE A 99 10.02 -4.40 -10.27
CA PHE A 99 9.99 -3.11 -10.93
C PHE A 99 11.19 -2.98 -11.87
#